data_AF-A0A1M7GB02-F1
#
_entry.id   AF-A0A1M7GB02-F1
#
_cell.length_a   1.000
_cell.length_b   1.000
_cell.length_c   1.000
_cell.angle_alpha   90.00
_cell.angle_beta   90.00
_cell.angle_gamma   90.00
#
_symmetry.space_group_name_H-M   'P 1'
#
loop_
_entity.id
_entity.type
_entity.pdbx_description
1 polymer ?
#
loop_
_entity_poly.entity_id
_entity_poly.type
_entity_poly.pdbx_seq_one_letter_code
_entity_poly.pdbx_strand_id
1 'polypeptide(L)'
;MRVIQVNEPSQRDACLARLCADTYGSQSGLTPLLRFAGVKGVLFEQQAARVLALVDDSARPVALALLVLDKANQGMSPMLMVDLDTPTGSSPAMQLVNELAQRAPLRVDAADPADEERFHRAGIARWFTGPNGIRIGLSAEHPASGPDDLSPALSVDDAAVAQSLKQDRKLFEDYKQRFMAGLEDFPATL
;
A
#
# COMPACT_ATOMS: atom_id res chain seq x y z
N MET A 1 20.22 0.69 2.96
CA MET A 1 18.77 0.46 2.73
C MET A 1 18.48 0.25 1.25
N ARG A 2 17.52 -0.61 0.90
CA ARG A 2 17.09 -0.85 -0.49
C ARG A 2 15.59 -1.17 -0.57
N VAL A 3 14.98 -0.90 -1.72
CA VAL A 3 13.59 -1.29 -2.00
C VAL A 3 13.55 -2.69 -2.62
N ILE A 4 12.61 -3.50 -2.17
CA ILE A 4 12.33 -4.83 -2.71
C ILE A 4 10.84 -5.03 -2.93
N GLN A 5 10.48 -5.63 -4.05
CA GLN A 5 9.15 -6.14 -4.30
C GLN A 5 9.03 -7.55 -3.74
N VAL A 6 8.08 -7.76 -2.83
CA VAL A 6 7.85 -9.04 -2.17
C VAL A 6 7.02 -9.93 -3.10
N ASN A 7 7.71 -10.85 -3.78
CA ASN A 7 7.10 -11.72 -4.80
C ASN A 7 6.74 -13.11 -4.28
N GLU A 8 7.48 -13.62 -3.30
CA GLU A 8 7.21 -14.93 -2.71
C GLU A 8 5.82 -14.89 -2.04
N PRO A 9 4.87 -15.78 -2.40
CA PRO A 9 3.48 -15.66 -1.97
C PRO A 9 3.27 -15.62 -0.45
N SER A 10 3.98 -16.45 0.32
CA SER A 10 3.83 -16.52 1.77
C SER A 10 4.36 -15.25 2.46
N GLN A 11 5.53 -14.76 2.05
CA GLN A 11 6.10 -13.50 2.53
C GLN A 11 5.22 -12.31 2.13
N ARG A 12 4.70 -12.31 0.90
CA ARG A 12 3.81 -11.25 0.41
C ARG A 12 2.53 -11.18 1.21
N ASP A 13 1.92 -12.33 1.50
CA ASP A 13 0.74 -12.42 2.34
C ASP A 13 1.04 -11.96 3.78
N ALA A 14 2.18 -12.37 4.36
CA ALA A 14 2.62 -11.94 5.68
C ALA A 14 2.84 -10.42 5.76
N CYS A 15 3.53 -9.84 4.78
CA CYS A 15 3.71 -8.39 4.68
C CYS A 15 2.39 -7.65 4.49
N LEU A 16 1.45 -8.18 3.69
CA LEU A 16 0.11 -7.59 3.55
C LEU A 16 -0.66 -7.64 4.87
N ALA A 17 -0.62 -8.77 5.58
CA ALA A 17 -1.28 -8.91 6.88
C ALA A 17 -0.74 -7.88 7.88
N ARG A 18 0.59 -7.77 7.98
CA ARG A 18 1.25 -6.78 8.85
C ARG A 18 0.87 -5.36 8.50
N LEU A 19 0.91 -5.01 7.21
CA LEU A 19 0.55 -3.68 6.72
C LEU A 19 -0.92 -3.33 7.00
N CYS A 20 -1.85 -4.28 6.86
CA CYS A 20 -3.25 -4.07 7.25
C CYS A 20 -3.40 -3.91 8.77
N ALA A 21 -2.72 -4.73 9.58
CA ALA A 21 -2.80 -4.63 11.04
C ALA A 21 -2.26 -3.28 11.56
N ASP A 22 -1.11 -2.85 11.06
CA ASP A 22 -0.45 -1.62 11.53
C ASP A 22 -1.18 -0.35 11.03
N THR A 23 -1.79 -0.39 9.84
CA THR A 23 -2.52 0.79 9.32
C THR A 23 -3.79 1.10 10.11
N TYR A 24 -4.56 0.07 10.49
CA TYR A 24 -5.86 0.28 11.14
C TYR A 24 -5.80 0.09 12.66
N GLY A 25 -4.74 -0.54 13.19
CA GLY A 25 -4.53 -0.76 14.61
C GLY A 25 -5.49 -1.79 15.22
N SER A 26 -5.25 -2.15 16.48
CA SER A 26 -5.95 -3.21 17.22
C SER A 26 -7.41 -2.90 17.56
N GLN A 27 -7.85 -1.64 17.45
CA GLN A 27 -9.23 -1.22 17.78
C GLN A 27 -10.19 -1.22 16.57
N SER A 28 -9.70 -1.57 15.38
CA SER A 28 -10.46 -1.47 14.12
C SER A 28 -11.38 -2.66 13.81
N GLY A 29 -11.54 -3.60 14.75
CA GLY A 29 -12.40 -4.76 14.61
C GLY A 29 -11.98 -5.66 13.44
N LEU A 30 -12.89 -5.89 12.48
CA LEU A 30 -12.64 -6.75 11.32
C LEU A 30 -12.02 -6.01 10.12
N THR A 31 -11.84 -4.69 10.18
CA THR A 31 -11.34 -3.88 9.05
C THR A 31 -10.01 -4.39 8.47
N PRO A 32 -8.97 -4.73 9.27
CA PRO A 32 -7.73 -5.26 8.74
C PRO A 32 -7.93 -6.56 7.97
N LEU A 33 -8.79 -7.45 8.48
CA LEU A 33 -9.11 -8.72 7.85
C LEU A 33 -9.90 -8.52 6.54
N LEU A 34 -10.87 -7.60 6.52
CA LEU A 34 -11.61 -7.27 5.30
C LEU A 34 -10.69 -6.74 4.21
N ARG A 35 -9.76 -5.84 4.59
CA ARG A 35 -8.77 -5.28 3.66
C ARG A 35 -7.81 -6.34 3.15
N PHE A 36 -7.29 -7.19 4.04
CA PHE A 36 -6.45 -8.32 3.67
C PHE A 36 -7.17 -9.24 2.67
N ALA A 37 -8.39 -9.66 2.98
CA ALA A 37 -9.18 -10.55 2.12
C ALA A 37 -9.49 -9.90 0.77
N GLY A 38 -9.82 -8.61 0.76
CA GLY A 38 -10.08 -7.86 -0.45
C GLY A 38 -8.86 -7.74 -1.36
N VAL A 39 -7.72 -7.31 -0.81
CA VAL A 39 -6.48 -7.17 -1.58
C VAL A 39 -6.02 -8.53 -2.10
N LYS A 40 -6.03 -9.55 -1.23
CA LYS A 40 -5.60 -10.90 -1.59
C LYS A 40 -6.50 -11.55 -2.63
N GLY A 41 -7.82 -11.54 -2.40
CA GLY A 41 -8.79 -12.24 -3.23
C GLY A 41 -9.19 -11.49 -4.51
N VAL A 42 -8.87 -10.20 -4.62
CA VAL A 42 -9.24 -9.37 -5.78
C VAL A 42 -8.00 -8.79 -6.45
N LEU A 43 -7.25 -7.94 -5.75
CA LEU A 43 -6.16 -7.18 -6.39
C LEU A 43 -4.95 -8.04 -6.72
N PHE A 44 -4.57 -9.00 -5.89
CA PHE A 44 -3.46 -9.91 -6.22
C PHE A 44 -3.84 -10.88 -7.34
N GLU A 45 -5.06 -11.42 -7.34
CA GLU A 45 -5.57 -12.29 -8.41
C GLU A 45 -5.58 -11.57 -9.78
N GLN A 46 -5.94 -10.29 -9.79
CA GLN A 46 -5.91 -9.44 -10.98
C GLN A 46 -4.52 -8.90 -11.32
N GLN A 47 -3.50 -9.24 -10.54
CA GLN A 47 -2.15 -8.65 -10.63
C GLN A 47 -2.18 -7.11 -10.59
N ALA A 48 -3.18 -6.54 -9.92
CA ALA A 48 -3.46 -5.11 -9.79
C ALA A 48 -2.73 -4.44 -8.61
N ALA A 49 -2.09 -5.22 -7.73
CA ALA A 49 -1.36 -4.69 -6.59
C ALA A 49 0.01 -5.35 -6.39
N ARG A 50 0.92 -4.63 -5.74
CA ARG A 50 2.27 -5.07 -5.38
C ARG A 50 2.58 -4.68 -3.95
N VAL A 51 3.25 -5.57 -3.21
CA VAL A 51 3.78 -5.25 -1.88
C VAL A 51 5.26 -4.93 -2.02
N LEU A 52 5.64 -3.76 -1.51
CA LEU A 52 7.00 -3.24 -1.54
C LEU A 52 7.47 -3.10 -0.10
N ALA A 53 8.74 -3.43 0.13
CA ALA A 53 9.40 -3.22 1.41
C ALA A 53 10.63 -2.34 1.20
N LEU A 54 10.85 -1.41 2.13
CA LEU A 54 12.18 -0.85 2.36
C LEU A 54 12.85 -1.72 3.41
N VAL A 55 14.05 -2.20 3.12
CA VAL A 55 14.85 -2.99 4.07
C VAL A 55 16.12 -2.28 4.47
N ASP A 56 16.59 -2.56 5.68
CA ASP A 56 17.92 -2.18 6.16
C ASP A 56 19.04 -3.02 5.52
N ASP A 57 20.28 -2.78 5.94
CA ASP A 57 21.45 -3.46 5.38
C ASP A 57 21.53 -4.94 5.77
N SER A 58 20.76 -5.37 6.77
CA SER A 58 20.56 -6.77 7.17
C SER A 58 19.33 -7.40 6.52
N ALA A 59 18.77 -6.75 5.50
CA ALA A 59 17.56 -7.16 4.81
C ALA A 59 16.30 -7.21 5.69
N ARG A 60 16.30 -6.58 6.87
CA ARG A 60 15.11 -6.51 7.73
C ARG A 60 14.15 -5.45 7.21
N PRO A 61 12.84 -5.72 7.10
CA PRO A 61 11.86 -4.72 6.69
C PRO A 61 11.73 -3.60 7.72
N VAL A 62 11.85 -2.35 7.26
CA VAL A 62 11.71 -1.12 8.06
C VAL A 62 10.54 -0.24 7.62
N ALA A 63 9.99 -0.48 6.43
CA ALA A 63 8.70 0.05 5.99
C ALA A 63 8.06 -0.89 4.96
N LEU A 64 6.74 -0.83 4.86
CA LEU A 64 5.95 -1.56 3.86
C LEU A 64 5.02 -0.59 3.13
N ALA A 65 4.79 -0.87 1.85
CA ALA A 65 3.77 -0.22 1.05
C ALA A 65 3.00 -1.23 0.21
N LEU A 66 1.68 -1.03 0.09
CA LEU A 66 0.84 -1.66 -0.90
C LEU A 66 0.60 -0.66 -2.01
N LEU A 67 1.18 -0.92 -3.19
CA LEU A 67 0.94 -0.12 -4.39
C LEU A 67 -0.16 -0.78 -5.22
N VAL A 68 -1.08 0.03 -5.74
CA VAL A 68 -2.14 -0.40 -6.65
C VAL A 68 -2.00 0.29 -8.00
N LEU A 69 -2.25 -0.45 -9.08
CA LEU A 69 -2.28 0.08 -10.44
C LEU A 69 -3.53 0.95 -10.65
N ASP A 70 -3.46 1.93 -11.54
CA ASP A 70 -4.66 2.58 -12.06
C ASP A 70 -5.36 1.74 -13.13
N LYS A 71 -6.60 2.12 -13.48
CA LYS A 71 -7.41 1.44 -14.50
C LYS A 71 -6.78 1.40 -15.90
N ALA A 72 -5.89 2.34 -16.22
CA ALA A 72 -5.19 2.40 -17.51
C ALA A 72 -3.84 1.68 -17.48
N ASN A 73 -3.43 1.15 -16.32
CA ASN A 73 -2.12 0.57 -16.09
C ASN A 73 -0.96 1.55 -16.41
N GLN A 74 -1.15 2.83 -16.10
CA GLN A 74 -0.18 3.90 -16.43
C GLN A 74 0.58 4.42 -15.19
N GLY A 75 -0.05 4.37 -14.03
CA GLY A 75 0.50 4.79 -12.76
C GLY A 75 0.23 3.80 -11.63
N MET A 76 0.94 4.02 -10.53
CA MET A 76 0.75 3.28 -9.29
C MET A 76 0.51 4.25 -8.14
N SER A 77 -0.39 3.89 -7.24
CA SER A 77 -0.69 4.68 -6.04
C SER A 77 -0.46 3.88 -4.77
N PRO A 78 0.20 4.44 -3.75
CA PRO A 78 0.23 3.82 -2.43
C PRO A 78 -1.18 3.81 -1.84
N MET A 79 -1.72 2.61 -1.64
CA MET A 79 -3.01 2.41 -0.97
C MET A 79 -2.85 2.37 0.55
N LEU A 80 -1.77 1.75 1.02
CA LEU A 80 -1.43 1.61 2.43
C LEU A 80 0.10 1.73 2.56
N MET A 81 0.57 2.40 3.61
CA MET A 81 1.99 2.56 3.91
C MET A 81 2.19 2.57 5.42
N VAL A 82 3.20 1.85 5.91
CA VAL A 82 3.52 1.79 7.34
C VAL A 82 5.02 1.85 7.57
N ASP A 83 5.40 2.55 8.63
CA ASP A 83 6.73 2.52 9.24
C ASP A 83 6.79 1.33 10.21
N LEU A 84 7.86 0.53 10.15
CA LEU A 84 8.06 -0.63 11.03
C LEU A 84 9.18 -0.35 12.04
N ASP A 85 8.87 -0.48 13.33
CA ASP A 85 9.82 -0.44 14.45
C ASP A 85 10.81 0.74 14.38
N THR A 86 10.28 1.94 14.11
CA THR A 86 11.10 3.12 13.82
C THR A 86 11.43 3.98 15.04
N PRO A 87 12.69 4.45 15.18
CA PRO A 87 13.04 5.50 16.14
C PRO A 87 12.24 6.78 15.88
N THR A 88 11.88 7.48 16.94
CA THR A 88 11.13 8.75 16.90
C THR A 88 11.79 9.75 15.94
N GLY A 89 11.03 10.23 14.94
CA GLY A 89 11.47 11.27 14.00
C GLY A 89 12.03 10.76 12.66
N SER A 90 12.14 9.44 12.46
CA SER A 90 12.38 8.85 11.12
C SER A 90 11.06 8.45 10.47
N SER A 91 10.98 8.50 9.13
CA SER A 91 9.88 7.90 8.36
C SER A 91 10.43 7.11 7.16
N PRO A 92 10.85 5.85 7.36
CA PRO A 92 11.25 4.93 6.31
C PRO A 92 10.20 4.74 5.20
N ALA A 93 8.91 4.90 5.46
CA ALA A 93 7.85 4.87 4.46
C ALA A 93 7.99 6.07 3.50
N MET A 94 8.35 7.26 3.99
CA MET A 94 8.67 8.39 3.11
C MET A 94 9.99 8.20 2.35
N GLN A 95 10.96 7.48 2.93
CA GLN A 95 12.17 7.08 2.20
C GLN A 95 11.83 6.05 1.11
N LEU A 96 10.91 5.12 1.36
CA LEU A 96 10.39 4.19 0.37
C LEU A 96 9.71 4.95 -0.77
N VAL A 97 8.88 5.95 -0.47
CA VAL A 97 8.27 6.82 -1.49
C VAL A 97 9.34 7.54 -2.31
N ASN A 98 10.40 8.06 -1.68
CA ASN A 98 11.51 8.71 -2.39
C ASN A 98 12.19 7.77 -3.37
N GLU A 99 12.58 6.57 -2.93
CA GLU A 99 13.19 5.57 -3.81
C GLU A 99 12.28 5.16 -4.97
N LEU A 100 10.97 5.05 -4.73
CA LEU A 100 10.00 4.71 -5.75
C LEU A 100 9.74 5.88 -6.72
N ALA A 101 9.68 7.13 -6.25
CA ALA A 101 9.44 8.31 -7.07
C ALA A 101 10.53 8.56 -8.12
N GLN A 102 11.72 8.00 -7.91
CA GLN A 102 12.84 8.06 -8.87
C GLN A 102 12.74 7.02 -10.00
N ARG A 103 11.90 5.98 -9.86
CA ARG A 103 11.95 4.79 -10.74
C ARG A 103 10.60 4.25 -11.18
N ALA A 104 9.51 4.75 -10.63
CA ALA A 104 8.16 4.27 -10.89
C ALA A 104 7.21 5.45 -11.13
N PRO A 105 6.17 5.26 -11.97
CA PRO A 105 5.14 6.26 -12.22
C PRO A 105 4.19 6.35 -11.02
N LEU A 106 4.68 6.90 -9.91
CA LEU A 106 3.89 7.11 -8.71
C LEU A 106 2.93 8.28 -8.85
N ARG A 107 1.73 8.07 -8.31
CA ARG A 107 0.74 9.09 -7.94
C ARG A 107 0.45 8.97 -6.45
N VAL A 108 0.48 10.09 -5.75
CA VAL A 108 0.08 10.22 -4.34
C VAL A 108 -1.04 11.25 -4.23
N ASP A 109 -1.96 11.01 -3.30
CA ASP A 109 -3.02 11.95 -2.97
C ASP A 109 -2.75 12.43 -1.53
N ALA A 110 -2.48 13.72 -1.34
CA ALA A 110 -2.18 14.27 -0.02
C ALA A 110 -3.49 14.55 0.74
N ALA A 111 -3.58 14.01 1.96
CA ALA A 111 -4.77 14.18 2.80
C ALA A 111 -4.89 15.60 3.39
N ASP A 112 -3.75 16.25 3.63
CA ASP A 112 -3.64 17.59 4.18
C ASP A 112 -2.33 18.29 3.72
N PRO A 113 -2.14 19.59 3.98
CA PRO A 113 -0.93 20.30 3.56
C PRO A 113 0.38 19.77 4.17
N ALA A 114 0.33 19.17 5.38
CA ALA A 114 1.52 18.58 5.98
C ALA A 114 1.92 17.30 5.25
N ASP A 115 0.94 16.54 4.76
CA ASP A 115 1.15 15.37 3.92
C ASP A 115 1.74 15.75 2.55
N GLU A 116 1.23 16.81 1.91
CA GLU A 116 1.80 17.37 0.66
C GLU A 116 3.29 17.73 0.86
N GLU A 117 3.63 18.40 1.97
CA GLU A 117 5.02 18.75 2.29
C GLU A 117 5.92 17.52 2.55
N ARG A 118 5.38 16.44 3.15
CA ARG A 118 6.12 15.17 3.30
C ARG A 118 6.42 14.56 1.94
N PHE A 119 5.44 14.52 1.04
CA PHE A 119 5.61 13.99 -0.30
C PHE A 119 6.55 14.83 -1.17
N HIS A 120 6.51 16.16 -1.04
CA HIS A 120 7.49 17.04 -1.67
C HIS A 120 8.93 16.68 -1.26
N ARG A 121 9.18 16.51 0.04
CA ARG A 121 10.48 16.07 0.55
C ARG A 121 10.85 14.65 0.12
N ALA A 122 9.86 13.81 -0.17
CA ALA A 122 10.04 12.48 -0.75
C ALA A 122 10.14 12.50 -2.30
N GLY A 123 10.43 13.64 -2.93
CA GLY A 123 10.74 13.70 -4.36
C GLY A 123 9.52 13.77 -5.29
N ILE A 124 8.30 13.92 -4.76
CA ILE A 124 7.11 14.19 -5.57
C ILE A 124 7.08 15.67 -5.94
N ALA A 125 7.33 15.98 -7.21
CA ALA A 125 7.58 17.35 -7.66
C ALA A 125 6.42 17.99 -8.46
N ARG A 126 5.58 17.19 -9.12
CA ARG A 126 4.51 17.68 -9.99
C ARG A 126 3.18 17.60 -9.27
N TRP A 127 2.49 18.72 -9.10
CA TRP A 127 1.28 18.78 -8.27
C TRP A 127 0.11 19.45 -8.97
N PHE A 128 -1.07 18.90 -8.73
CA PHE A 128 -2.33 19.39 -9.28
C PHE A 128 -3.42 19.43 -8.21
N THR A 129 -4.45 20.23 -8.46
CA THR A 129 -5.67 20.19 -7.66
C THR A 129 -6.65 19.23 -8.31
N GLY A 130 -6.98 18.14 -7.61
CA GLY A 130 -7.97 17.17 -8.01
C GLY A 130 -9.39 17.51 -7.55
N PRO A 131 -10.34 16.58 -7.77
CA PRO A 131 -11.71 16.71 -7.27
C PRO A 131 -11.74 16.95 -5.75
N ASN A 132 -12.71 17.74 -5.30
CA ASN A 132 -12.89 18.11 -3.88
C ASN A 132 -11.68 18.82 -3.23
N GLY A 133 -10.77 19.38 -4.04
CA GLY A 133 -9.61 20.12 -3.53
C GLY A 133 -8.46 19.23 -3.05
N ILE A 134 -8.53 17.91 -3.27
CA ILE A 134 -7.43 16.98 -2.96
C ILE A 134 -6.20 17.37 -3.77
N ARG A 135 -5.03 17.37 -3.12
CA ARG A 135 -3.76 17.69 -3.76
C ARG A 135 -3.14 16.40 -4.29
N ILE A 136 -3.02 16.31 -5.61
CA ILE A 136 -2.51 15.12 -6.30
C ILE A 136 -1.08 15.38 -6.73
N GLY A 137 -0.15 14.59 -6.23
CA GLY A 137 1.26 14.65 -6.54
C GLY A 137 1.69 13.51 -7.45
N LEU A 138 2.50 13.80 -8.46
CA LEU A 138 3.06 12.83 -9.39
C LEU A 138 4.58 12.82 -9.32
N SER A 139 5.15 11.63 -9.41
CA SER A 139 6.57 11.42 -9.69
C SER A 139 6.95 11.91 -11.09
N ALA A 140 8.25 12.05 -11.33
CA ALA A 140 8.78 12.46 -12.63
C ALA A 140 8.41 11.48 -13.76
N GLU A 141 8.42 10.18 -13.45
CA GLU A 141 8.14 9.10 -14.41
C GLU A 141 6.65 8.92 -14.73
N HIS A 142 5.75 9.62 -14.05
CA HIS A 142 4.32 9.47 -14.29
C HIS A 142 3.90 10.13 -15.63
N PRO A 143 3.20 9.39 -16.54
CA PRO A 143 2.98 9.84 -17.92
C PRO A 143 1.92 10.94 -18.06
N ALA A 144 0.94 11.01 -17.15
CA ALA A 144 -0.07 12.06 -17.14
C ALA A 144 0.58 13.45 -17.17
N SER A 145 0.05 14.38 -17.98
CA SER A 145 0.50 15.77 -18.08
C SER A 145 -0.39 16.72 -17.28
N GLY A 146 -1.63 16.33 -17.00
CA GLY A 146 -2.55 17.06 -16.13
C GLY A 146 -3.60 16.15 -15.48
N PRO A 147 -4.55 16.74 -14.72
CA PRO A 147 -5.59 16.00 -14.00
C PRO A 147 -6.49 15.16 -14.89
N ASP A 148 -6.77 15.63 -16.11
CA ASP A 148 -7.66 14.96 -17.07
C ASP A 148 -7.06 13.66 -17.62
N ASP A 149 -5.73 13.50 -17.53
CA ASP A 149 -5.04 12.28 -17.95
C ASP A 149 -5.02 11.21 -16.84
N LEU A 150 -5.46 11.54 -15.62
CA LEU A 150 -5.34 10.65 -14.47
C LEU A 150 -6.45 9.61 -14.45
N SER A 151 -6.05 8.35 -14.62
CA SER A 151 -6.93 7.23 -14.33
C SER A 151 -7.09 7.00 -12.83
N PRO A 152 -8.27 6.56 -12.36
CA PRO A 152 -8.46 6.22 -10.96
C PRO A 152 -7.66 4.96 -10.61
N ALA A 153 -7.08 4.96 -9.40
CA ALA A 153 -6.50 3.77 -8.79
C ALA A 153 -7.54 2.63 -8.71
N LEU A 154 -7.09 1.40 -8.94
CA LEU A 154 -7.91 0.22 -8.68
C LEU A 154 -8.13 0.07 -7.18
N SER A 155 -9.35 -0.28 -6.80
CA SER A 155 -9.76 -0.43 -5.41
C SER A 155 -10.61 -1.68 -5.23
N VAL A 156 -10.79 -2.06 -3.97
CA VAL A 156 -11.67 -3.15 -3.58
C VAL A 156 -12.98 -2.57 -3.05
N ASP A 157 -14.10 -3.18 -3.43
CA ASP A 157 -15.39 -2.95 -2.79
C ASP A 157 -15.46 -3.70 -1.45
N ASP A 158 -15.19 -2.99 -0.36
CA ASP A 158 -15.21 -3.57 0.98
C ASP A 158 -16.59 -4.08 1.38
N ALA A 159 -17.67 -3.47 0.88
CA ALA A 159 -19.02 -3.89 1.21
C ALA A 159 -19.33 -5.24 0.54
N ALA A 160 -18.90 -5.41 -0.72
CA ALA A 160 -19.00 -6.69 -1.42
C ALA A 160 -18.16 -7.78 -0.75
N VAL A 161 -16.92 -7.47 -0.34
CA VAL A 161 -16.07 -8.40 0.41
C VAL A 161 -16.72 -8.80 1.74
N ALA A 162 -17.18 -7.82 2.52
CA ALA A 162 -17.85 -8.08 3.80
C ALA A 162 -19.12 -8.93 3.61
N GLN A 163 -19.88 -8.66 2.55
CA GLN A 163 -21.08 -9.44 2.24
C GLN A 163 -20.74 -10.89 1.87
N SER A 164 -19.70 -11.11 1.06
CA SER A 164 -19.22 -12.44 0.70
C SER A 164 -18.78 -13.23 1.95
N LEU A 165 -17.98 -12.63 2.82
CA LEU A 165 -17.51 -13.29 4.05
C LEU A 165 -18.64 -13.57 5.06
N LYS A 166 -19.70 -12.75 5.07
CA LYS A 166 -20.91 -13.04 5.88
C LYS A 166 -21.68 -14.24 5.36
N GLN A 167 -21.73 -14.41 4.03
CA GLN A 167 -22.48 -15.49 3.38
C GLN A 167 -21.72 -16.82 3.40
N ASP A 168 -20.39 -16.79 3.32
CA ASP A 168 -19.54 -17.98 3.32
C ASP A 168 -18.65 -18.02 4.57
N ARG A 169 -19.09 -18.81 5.56
CA ARG A 169 -18.37 -19.03 6.81
C ARG A 169 -17.00 -19.68 6.58
N LYS A 170 -16.88 -20.59 5.61
CA LYS A 170 -15.63 -21.32 5.36
C LYS A 170 -14.60 -20.37 4.78
N LEU A 171 -15.02 -19.51 3.85
CA LEU A 171 -14.18 -18.46 3.28
C LEU A 171 -13.71 -17.47 4.36
N PHE A 172 -14.60 -17.07 5.26
CA PHE A 172 -14.23 -16.20 6.38
C PHE A 172 -13.15 -16.82 7.28
N GLU A 173 -13.34 -18.09 7.69
CA GLU A 173 -12.34 -18.75 8.55
C GLU A 173 -11.01 -18.98 7.81
N ASP A 174 -11.01 -19.27 6.50
CA ASP A 174 -9.79 -19.40 5.70
C ASP A 174 -9.00 -18.07 5.66
N TYR A 175 -9.65 -16.96 5.32
CA TYR A 175 -8.98 -15.65 5.32
C TYR A 175 -8.50 -15.24 6.70
N LYS A 176 -9.29 -15.52 7.74
CA LYS A 176 -8.89 -15.26 9.12
C LYS A 176 -7.64 -16.05 9.51
N GLN A 177 -7.60 -17.35 9.20
CA GLN A 177 -6.43 -18.19 9.49
C GLN A 177 -5.18 -17.69 8.75
N ARG A 178 -5.31 -17.35 7.46
CA ARG A 178 -4.19 -16.82 6.67
C ARG A 178 -3.71 -15.46 7.18
N PHE A 179 -4.63 -14.59 7.58
CA PHE A 179 -4.28 -13.30 8.16
C PHE A 179 -3.50 -13.48 9.46
N MET A 180 -3.97 -14.34 10.36
CA MET A 180 -3.29 -14.65 11.62
C MET A 180 -1.91 -15.29 11.39
N ALA A 181 -1.84 -16.29 10.51
CA ALA A 181 -0.57 -16.92 10.14
C ALA A 181 0.41 -15.90 9.54
N GLY A 182 -0.05 -15.00 8.67
CA GLY A 182 0.80 -13.95 8.11
C GLY A 182 1.35 -12.97 9.15
N LEU A 183 0.63 -12.72 10.24
CA LEU A 183 1.13 -11.91 11.36
C LEU A 183 2.16 -12.68 12.21
N GLU A 184 1.91 -13.96 12.46
CA GLU A 184 2.81 -14.84 13.23
C GLU A 184 4.11 -15.10 12.47
N ASP A 185 4.02 -15.31 11.15
CA ASP A 185 5.12 -15.63 10.24
C ASP A 185 5.71 -14.38 9.56
N PHE A 186 5.52 -13.18 10.14
CA PHE A 186 6.07 -11.96 9.56
C PHE A 186 7.61 -12.08 9.43
N PRO A 187 8.18 -11.93 8.23
CA PRO A 187 9.57 -12.30 7.98
C PRO A 187 10.53 -11.34 8.69
N ALA A 188 11.50 -11.91 9.41
CA ALA A 188 12.59 -11.14 9.99
C ALA A 188 13.50 -10.52 8.90
N THR A 189 13.57 -11.14 7.71
CA THR A 189 14.39 -10.71 6.58
C THR A 189 13.72 -11.01 5.23
N LEU A 190 13.97 -10.18 4.21
CA LEU A 190 13.40 -10.28 2.85
C LEU A 190 14.45 -10.31 1.72
#